data_AF-A0A1V5VN26-F1
#
_entry.id   AF-A0A1V5VN26-F1
#
_cell.length_a   1.000
_cell.length_b   1.000
_cell.length_c   1.000
_cell.angle_alpha   90.00
_cell.angle_beta   90.00
_cell.angle_gamma   90.00
#
_symmetry.space_group_name_H-M   'P 1'
#
loop_
_entity.id
_entity.type
_entity.pdbx_description
1 polymer ?
#
loop_
_entity_poly.entity_id
_entity_poly.type
_entity_poly.pdbx_seq_one_letter_code
_entity_poly.pdbx_strand_id
1 'polypeptide(L)'
;MNKHQFLATIILSFAVLFTACKKEGVYNPKEKISKIYNQFSNDSVTGDIGLIEKWTWDGNKLSRIDYLDEGCYETFEYKGSQIIGVSGNNKGSFYYIAFIYGDKSLLQKIDYYVGGELGSTVDITYNNDKISQMKIKVGENLYYSSKSMDQINGLSHIIRFIVSEQLAERMQQQIQKAESSYTIISFEYEGNNIKTETWTNSESADSKTVYTYVYDTKKNPFYHALSYNFGSFMCLSENNITGITKTMIYATISKIEKTEYNYTYEGDFPSQRDYKHFVKTEVFNPETSEYETKNDYIFTESLHYEYK
;
A
#
# COMPACT_ATOMS: atom_id res chain seq x y z
N MET A 1 48.68 -15.73 -12.61
CA MET A 1 47.41 -16.48 -12.53
C MET A 1 47.23 -17.13 -13.88
N ASN A 2 46.56 -18.27 -14.08
CA ASN A 2 45.79 -18.19 -15.31
C ASN A 2 44.81 -17.06 -15.05
N LYS A 3 45.19 -15.88 -15.56
CA LYS A 3 44.66 -14.55 -15.21
C LYS A 3 43.16 -14.61 -15.39
N HIS A 4 42.75 -15.43 -16.36
CA HIS A 4 41.39 -15.83 -16.68
C HIS A 4 40.66 -16.58 -15.56
N GLN A 5 41.29 -17.44 -14.76
CA GLN A 5 40.65 -18.16 -13.64
C GLN A 5 40.37 -17.27 -12.43
N PHE A 6 41.33 -16.47 -11.96
CA PHE A 6 41.07 -15.56 -10.83
C PHE A 6 40.22 -14.35 -11.23
N LEU A 7 40.32 -13.87 -12.48
CA LEU A 7 39.37 -12.89 -13.02
C LEU A 7 37.96 -13.51 -13.17
N ALA A 8 37.84 -14.78 -13.59
CA ALA A 8 36.55 -15.47 -13.63
C ALA A 8 35.98 -15.68 -12.23
N THR A 9 36.80 -15.99 -11.21
CA THR A 9 36.31 -16.13 -9.82
C THR A 9 35.83 -14.80 -9.24
N ILE A 10 36.50 -13.68 -9.53
CA ILE A 10 36.04 -12.33 -9.12
C ILE A 10 34.81 -11.88 -9.92
N ILE A 11 34.76 -12.15 -11.23
CA ILE A 11 33.59 -11.85 -12.05
C ILE A 11 32.39 -12.72 -11.65
N LEU A 12 32.57 -13.99 -11.25
CA LEU A 12 31.48 -14.83 -10.76
C LEU A 12 31.03 -14.43 -9.35
N SER A 13 31.94 -14.03 -8.47
CA SER A 13 31.57 -13.54 -7.14
C SER A 13 30.91 -12.15 -7.20
N PHE A 14 31.32 -11.26 -8.11
CA PHE A 14 30.57 -10.02 -8.40
C PHE A 14 29.27 -10.28 -9.17
N ALA A 15 29.24 -11.22 -10.12
CA ALA A 15 27.99 -11.60 -10.80
C ALA A 15 26.99 -12.19 -9.81
N VAL A 16 27.39 -13.03 -8.85
CA VAL A 16 26.51 -13.54 -7.78
C VAL A 16 26.08 -12.43 -6.80
N LEU A 17 26.91 -11.42 -6.56
CA LEU A 17 26.56 -10.26 -5.73
C LEU A 17 25.59 -9.28 -6.41
N PHE A 18 25.49 -9.28 -7.74
CA PHE A 18 24.61 -8.38 -8.51
C PHE A 18 23.41 -9.06 -9.20
N THR A 19 23.38 -10.39 -9.36
CA THR A 19 22.32 -11.12 -10.10
C THR A 19 21.18 -11.69 -9.24
N ALA A 20 21.15 -11.44 -7.94
CA ALA A 20 20.01 -11.77 -7.09
C ALA A 20 19.53 -10.54 -6.30
N CYS A 21 19.27 -9.42 -7.01
CA CYS A 21 18.54 -8.29 -6.43
C CYS A 21 17.08 -8.70 -6.22
N LYS A 22 16.83 -9.36 -5.09
CA LYS A 22 15.49 -9.58 -4.52
C LYS A 22 15.55 -9.01 -3.12
N LYS A 23 15.12 -7.75 -3.02
CA LYS A 23 15.24 -6.91 -1.82
C LYS A 23 13.86 -6.57 -1.26
N GLU A 24 12.84 -7.37 -1.57
CA GLU A 24 11.54 -7.27 -0.94
C GLU A 24 11.71 -7.42 0.58
N GLY A 25 11.21 -6.45 1.34
CA GLY A 25 11.37 -6.39 2.79
C GLY A 25 12.69 -5.80 3.27
N VAL A 26 13.55 -5.31 2.37
CA VAL A 26 14.73 -4.53 2.76
C VAL A 26 14.42 -3.04 2.56
N TYR A 27 13.76 -2.46 3.55
CA TYR A 27 13.53 -1.01 3.59
C TYR A 27 14.74 -0.29 4.17
N ASN A 28 15.42 0.50 3.34
CA ASN A 28 16.59 1.29 3.73
C ASN A 28 16.59 2.61 2.94
N PRO A 29 15.70 3.55 3.29
CA PRO A 29 15.64 4.82 2.60
C PRO A 29 16.92 5.62 2.90
N LYS A 30 17.25 6.53 1.97
CA LYS A 30 18.39 7.44 2.15
C LYS A 30 18.15 8.43 3.29
N GLU A 31 16.96 9.01 3.34
CA GLU A 31 16.49 9.87 4.42
C GLU A 31 15.44 9.13 5.24
N LYS A 32 15.53 9.19 6.56
CA LYS A 32 14.63 8.46 7.45
C LYS A 32 13.54 9.38 7.94
N ILE A 33 12.30 9.09 7.59
CA ILE A 33 11.15 9.80 8.14
C ILE A 33 11.18 9.64 9.65
N SER A 34 11.14 10.74 10.38
CA SER A 34 11.10 10.78 11.84
C SER A 34 9.68 11.06 12.34
N LYS A 35 8.92 11.89 11.60
CA LYS A 35 7.54 12.26 11.92
C LYS A 35 6.75 12.59 10.66
N ILE A 36 5.45 12.37 10.74
CA ILE A 36 4.48 12.80 9.73
C ILE A 36 3.40 13.61 10.42
N TYR A 37 3.12 14.79 9.87
CA TYR A 37 2.06 15.67 10.34
C TYR A 37 0.98 15.78 9.28
N ASN A 38 -0.26 16.02 9.73
CA ASN A 38 -1.43 16.21 8.89
C ASN A 38 -1.99 17.61 9.14
N GLN A 39 -2.39 18.27 8.05
CA GLN A 39 -3.22 19.46 8.08
C GLN A 39 -4.42 19.27 7.14
N PHE A 40 -5.60 19.22 7.74
CA PHE A 40 -6.84 19.26 6.98
C PHE A 40 -7.16 20.69 6.56
N SER A 41 -7.49 20.89 5.28
CA SER A 41 -7.95 22.18 4.78
C SER A 41 -9.19 21.99 3.92
N ASN A 42 -10.20 22.83 4.13
CA ASN A 42 -11.29 23.00 3.18
C ASN A 42 -11.28 24.43 2.62
N ASP A 43 -12.20 24.75 1.71
CA ASP A 43 -12.25 26.03 1.01
C ASP A 43 -12.38 27.27 1.93
N SER A 44 -12.67 27.07 3.23
CA SER A 44 -12.95 28.16 4.19
C SER A 44 -12.07 28.14 5.44
N VAL A 45 -11.43 27.01 5.76
CA VAL A 45 -10.66 26.81 6.99
C VAL A 45 -9.47 25.91 6.71
N THR A 46 -8.28 26.40 7.08
CA THR A 46 -7.07 25.58 7.22
C THR A 46 -6.94 25.22 8.70
N GLY A 47 -6.95 23.92 9.01
CA GLY A 47 -6.77 23.42 10.37
C GLY A 47 -5.34 23.56 10.87
N ASP A 48 -5.14 23.26 12.15
CA ASP A 48 -3.80 23.18 12.73
C ASP A 48 -3.02 21.97 12.20
N ILE A 49 -1.70 22.10 12.09
CA ILE A 49 -0.81 20.98 11.76
C ILE A 49 -0.71 20.07 12.99
N GLY A 50 -1.26 18.85 12.88
CA GLY A 50 -1.23 17.84 13.93
C GLY A 50 -0.23 16.73 13.61
N LEU A 51 0.59 16.33 14.58
CA LEU A 51 1.43 15.14 14.46
C LEU A 51 0.53 13.90 14.38
N ILE A 52 0.68 13.08 13.34
CA ILE A 52 -0.12 11.85 13.15
C ILE A 52 0.71 10.59 13.29
N GLU A 53 2.00 10.64 12.94
CA GLU A 53 2.91 9.51 13.04
C GLU A 53 4.27 9.92 13.60
N LYS A 54 4.86 9.07 14.44
CA LYS A 54 6.23 9.20 14.92
C LYS A 54 6.99 7.91 14.66
N TRP A 55 8.10 8.03 13.95
CA TRP A 55 8.87 6.91 13.43
C TRP A 55 10.19 6.76 14.21
N THR A 56 10.39 5.59 14.80
CA THR A 56 11.60 5.23 15.53
C THR A 56 12.44 4.30 14.68
N TRP A 57 13.75 4.53 14.68
CA TRP A 57 14.70 3.74 13.89
C TRP A 57 15.81 3.20 14.78
N ASP A 58 16.20 1.95 14.55
CA ASP A 58 17.39 1.31 15.11
C ASP A 58 18.45 1.16 14.01
N GLY A 59 19.44 2.05 14.02
CA GLY A 59 20.38 2.20 12.90
C GLY A 59 19.63 2.49 11.60
N ASN A 60 19.73 1.57 10.62
CA ASN A 60 19.08 1.67 9.30
C ASN A 60 17.73 0.94 9.21
N LYS A 61 17.21 0.42 10.32
CA LYS A 61 15.95 -0.33 10.34
C LYS A 61 14.88 0.51 11.01
N LEU A 62 13.70 0.60 10.39
CA LEU A 62 12.52 1.15 11.03
C LEU A 62 12.13 0.20 12.15
N SER A 63 12.07 0.64 13.39
CA SER A 63 11.76 -0.25 14.52
C SER A 63 10.33 -0.11 15.01
N ARG A 64 9.76 1.10 14.92
CA ARG A 64 8.42 1.39 15.42
C ARG A 64 7.79 2.59 14.73
N ILE A 65 6.48 2.54 14.51
CA ILE A 65 5.65 3.72 14.21
C ILE A 65 4.63 3.86 15.34
N ASP A 66 4.59 5.03 15.97
CA ASP A 66 3.52 5.42 16.89
C ASP A 66 2.50 6.28 16.13
N TYR A 67 1.23 5.88 16.15
CA TYR A 67 0.13 6.64 15.58
C TYR A 67 -0.53 7.42 16.72
N LEU A 68 -0.64 8.74 16.58
CA LEU A 68 -1.11 9.59 17.70
C LEU A 68 -2.63 9.57 17.93
N ASP A 69 -3.32 8.58 17.36
CA ASP A 69 -4.68 8.21 17.72
C ASP A 69 -4.66 7.04 18.71
N GLU A 70 -5.18 7.26 19.92
CA GLU A 70 -5.56 6.24 20.91
C GLU A 70 -4.56 5.09 21.17
N GLY A 71 -3.27 5.40 21.27
CA GLY A 71 -2.23 4.43 21.67
C GLY A 71 -1.92 3.36 20.60
N CYS A 72 -2.31 3.62 19.35
CA CYS A 72 -2.01 2.74 18.24
C CYS A 72 -0.52 2.77 17.88
N TYR A 73 0.06 1.61 17.61
CA TYR A 73 1.46 1.53 17.22
C TYR A 73 1.76 0.26 16.44
N GLU A 74 2.92 0.27 15.79
CA GLU A 74 3.51 -0.88 15.13
C GLU A 74 4.96 -1.04 15.46
N THR A 75 5.42 -2.28 15.49
CA THR A 75 6.80 -2.68 15.68
C THR A 75 7.23 -3.64 14.60
N PHE A 76 8.44 -3.44 14.08
CA PHE A 76 8.96 -4.13 12.91
C PHE A 76 10.01 -5.15 13.31
N GLU A 77 9.87 -6.36 12.80
CA GLU A 77 10.74 -7.50 13.10
C GLU A 77 11.59 -7.88 11.89
N TYR A 78 12.87 -8.15 12.11
CA TYR A 78 13.84 -8.37 11.04
C TYR A 78 14.65 -9.66 11.22
N LYS A 79 14.92 -10.33 10.10
CA LYS A 79 16.00 -11.33 9.97
C LYS A 79 17.10 -10.75 9.11
N GLY A 80 18.26 -10.45 9.70
CA GLY A 80 19.28 -9.68 9.00
C GLY A 80 18.74 -8.29 8.64
N SER A 81 18.74 -7.90 7.37
CA SER A 81 18.14 -6.64 6.88
C SER A 81 16.72 -6.78 6.35
N GLN A 82 16.17 -8.00 6.31
CA GLN A 82 14.86 -8.29 5.71
C GLN A 82 13.79 -8.30 6.80
N ILE A 83 12.72 -7.54 6.61
CA ILE A 83 11.51 -7.56 7.46
C ILE A 83 10.90 -8.95 7.38
N ILE A 84 10.55 -9.54 8.51
CA ILE A 84 9.88 -10.85 8.59
C ILE A 84 8.52 -10.75 9.27
N GLY A 85 8.27 -9.67 9.99
CA GLY A 85 6.99 -9.44 10.63
C GLY A 85 6.75 -8.01 11.04
N VAL A 86 5.49 -7.68 11.24
CA VAL A 86 5.03 -6.44 11.87
C VAL A 86 3.99 -6.82 12.91
N SER A 87 4.22 -6.43 14.15
CA SER A 87 3.24 -6.54 15.23
C SER A 87 2.67 -5.16 15.51
N GLY A 88 1.39 -5.08 15.86
CA GLY A 88 0.80 -3.79 16.19
C GLY A 88 -0.32 -3.88 17.20
N ASN A 89 -0.65 -2.72 17.76
CA ASN A 89 -1.80 -2.50 18.60
C ASN A 89 -2.69 -1.45 17.95
N ASN A 90 -3.98 -1.74 17.89
CA ASN A 90 -4.99 -0.79 17.48
C ASN A 90 -6.08 -0.74 18.55
N LYS A 91 -6.06 0.30 19.39
CA LYS A 91 -7.07 0.52 20.46
C LYS A 91 -7.28 -0.73 21.34
N GLY A 92 -6.19 -1.42 21.69
CA GLY A 92 -6.23 -2.64 22.51
C GLY A 92 -6.35 -3.95 21.72
N SER A 93 -6.59 -3.90 20.41
CA SER A 93 -6.61 -5.07 19.54
C SER A 93 -5.23 -5.33 18.95
N PHE A 94 -4.63 -6.48 19.31
CA PHE A 94 -3.31 -6.87 18.84
C PHE A 94 -3.38 -7.66 17.55
N TYR A 95 -2.45 -7.36 16.64
CA TYR A 95 -2.29 -8.08 15.39
C TYR A 95 -0.83 -8.37 15.08
N TYR A 96 -0.65 -9.31 14.16
CA TYR A 96 0.64 -9.67 13.62
C TYR A 96 0.54 -9.93 12.13
N ILE A 97 1.52 -9.45 11.37
CA ILE A 97 1.66 -9.68 9.93
C ILE A 97 2.97 -10.44 9.76
N ALA A 98 2.93 -11.61 9.15
CA ALA A 98 4.09 -12.42 8.83
C ALA A 98 4.42 -12.31 7.34
N PHE A 99 5.68 -12.01 7.03
CA PHE A 99 6.20 -12.00 5.67
C PHE A 99 6.96 -13.30 5.41
N ILE A 100 6.42 -14.14 4.53
CA ILE A 100 6.92 -15.50 4.28
C ILE A 100 7.69 -15.50 2.97
N TYR A 101 8.98 -15.80 3.08
CA TYR A 101 9.91 -15.80 1.96
C TYR A 101 10.21 -17.23 1.52
N GLY A 102 10.28 -17.43 0.20
CA GLY A 102 10.69 -18.69 -0.42
C GLY A 102 12.12 -18.62 -0.94
N ASP A 103 12.37 -19.37 -2.01
CA ASP A 103 13.69 -19.43 -2.64
C ASP A 103 14.20 -18.06 -3.08
N LYS A 104 15.50 -17.84 -2.87
CA LYS A 104 16.20 -16.57 -3.20
C LYS A 104 15.60 -15.34 -2.51
N SER A 105 15.02 -15.53 -1.32
CA SER A 105 14.43 -14.46 -0.51
C SER A 105 13.28 -13.70 -1.17
N LEU A 106 12.57 -14.33 -2.12
CA LEU A 106 11.34 -13.77 -2.67
C LEU A 106 10.20 -13.85 -1.67
N LEU A 107 9.48 -12.75 -1.49
CA LEU A 107 8.23 -12.76 -0.73
C LEU A 107 7.20 -13.62 -1.47
N GLN A 108 6.76 -14.72 -0.87
CA GLN A 108 5.79 -15.64 -1.47
C GLN A 108 4.39 -15.41 -0.92
N LYS A 109 4.32 -15.12 0.38
CA LYS A 109 3.06 -15.04 1.10
C LYS A 109 3.12 -14.02 2.22
N ILE A 110 1.99 -13.38 2.50
CA ILE A 110 1.78 -12.56 3.68
C ILE A 110 0.63 -13.18 4.47
N ASP A 111 0.88 -13.49 5.73
CA ASP A 111 -0.16 -14.00 6.64
C ASP A 111 -0.49 -12.92 7.67
N TYR A 112 -1.77 -12.68 7.87
CA TYR A 112 -2.27 -11.69 8.80
C TYR A 112 -3.03 -12.38 9.93
N TYR A 113 -2.67 -12.04 11.17
CA TYR A 113 -3.20 -12.62 12.39
C TYR A 113 -3.83 -11.57 13.30
N VAL A 114 -4.96 -11.92 13.90
CA VAL A 114 -5.66 -11.11 14.90
C VAL A 114 -6.05 -12.00 16.06
N GLY A 115 -5.73 -11.58 17.30
CA GLY A 115 -6.03 -12.41 18.47
C GLY A 115 -5.38 -13.80 18.44
N GLY A 116 -4.30 -13.96 17.65
CA GLY A 116 -3.61 -15.25 17.44
C GLY A 116 -4.23 -16.13 16.34
N GLU A 117 -5.35 -15.74 15.74
CA GLU A 117 -5.99 -16.47 14.66
C GLU A 117 -5.62 -15.92 13.28
N LEU A 118 -5.50 -16.79 12.28
CA LEU A 118 -5.23 -16.38 10.91
C LEU A 118 -6.46 -15.67 10.31
N GLY A 119 -6.33 -14.37 10.17
CA GLY A 119 -7.36 -13.48 9.66
C GLY A 119 -7.38 -13.37 8.15
N SER A 120 -6.23 -13.25 7.49
CA SER A 120 -6.15 -13.15 6.02
C SER A 120 -4.83 -13.69 5.50
N THR A 121 -4.81 -14.09 4.23
CA THR A 121 -3.60 -14.50 3.51
C THR A 121 -3.48 -13.75 2.20
N VAL A 122 -2.25 -13.44 1.81
CA VAL A 122 -1.93 -12.92 0.47
C VAL A 122 -0.90 -13.80 -0.19
N ASP A 123 -1.26 -14.40 -1.32
CA ASP A 123 -0.33 -15.12 -2.17
C ASP A 123 0.23 -14.17 -3.23
N ILE A 124 1.56 -14.19 -3.43
CA ILE A 124 2.25 -13.28 -4.33
C ILE A 124 2.76 -14.02 -5.56
N THR A 125 2.42 -13.50 -6.74
CA THR A 125 2.94 -13.98 -8.03
C THR A 125 3.80 -12.92 -8.67
N TYR A 126 4.80 -13.37 -9.44
CA TYR A 126 5.77 -12.51 -10.09
C TYR A 126 5.71 -12.65 -11.62
N ASN A 127 6.03 -11.56 -12.30
CA ASN A 127 6.45 -11.59 -13.70
C ASN A 127 7.88 -11.04 -13.74
N ASN A 128 8.83 -11.89 -14.14
CA ASN A 128 10.26 -11.63 -14.00
C ASN A 128 10.64 -11.31 -12.54
N ASP A 129 11.12 -10.09 -12.28
CA ASP A 129 11.59 -9.57 -11.01
C ASP A 129 10.57 -8.66 -10.30
N LYS A 130 9.35 -8.55 -10.81
CA LYS A 130 8.31 -7.68 -10.26
C LYS A 130 7.10 -8.48 -9.80
N ILE A 131 6.50 -8.04 -8.69
CA ILE A 131 5.22 -8.59 -8.23
C ILE A 131 4.17 -8.26 -9.29
N SER A 132 3.66 -9.29 -9.97
CA SER A 132 2.63 -9.11 -10.99
C SER A 132 1.22 -9.22 -10.42
N GLN A 133 1.07 -9.96 -9.33
CA GLN A 133 -0.24 -10.20 -8.75
C GLN A 133 -0.15 -10.47 -7.25
N MET A 134 -1.15 -9.99 -6.52
CA MET A 134 -1.45 -10.37 -5.14
C MET A 134 -2.86 -10.97 -5.10
N LYS A 135 -2.99 -12.17 -4.53
CA LYS A 135 -4.27 -12.83 -4.31
C LYS A 135 -4.58 -12.84 -2.83
N ILE A 136 -5.63 -12.12 -2.43
CA ILE A 136 -6.01 -11.92 -1.05
C ILE A 136 -7.22 -12.80 -0.73
N LYS A 137 -7.11 -13.57 0.35
CA LYS A 137 -8.20 -14.36 0.91
C LYS A 137 -8.41 -13.94 2.37
N VAL A 138 -9.65 -13.66 2.74
CA VAL A 138 -10.04 -13.40 4.14
C VAL A 138 -10.49 -14.71 4.78
N GLY A 139 -10.08 -14.93 6.02
CA GLY A 139 -10.38 -16.10 6.84
C GLY A 139 -11.75 -16.03 7.52
N GLU A 140 -12.28 -17.20 7.84
CA GLU A 140 -13.67 -17.43 8.28
C GLU A 140 -14.03 -16.80 9.64
N ASN A 141 -13.08 -16.67 10.58
CA ASN A 141 -13.37 -16.22 11.95
C ASN A 141 -13.49 -14.69 12.11
N LEU A 142 -12.91 -13.90 11.21
CA LEU A 142 -13.09 -12.44 11.19
C LEU A 142 -14.48 -12.04 10.65
N TYR A 143 -15.14 -12.94 9.91
CA TYR A 143 -16.47 -12.73 9.35
C TYR A 143 -17.56 -12.67 10.43
N TYR A 144 -17.49 -13.51 11.46
CA TYR A 144 -18.55 -13.64 12.46
C TYR A 144 -18.43 -12.72 13.68
N SER A 145 -17.28 -12.07 13.89
CA SER A 145 -16.98 -11.26 15.09
C SER A 145 -17.17 -9.74 14.92
N SER A 146 -17.56 -9.26 13.73
CA SER A 146 -17.42 -7.86 13.28
C SER A 146 -18.65 -6.93 13.47
N LYS A 147 -19.45 -7.08 14.53
CA LYS A 147 -20.69 -6.29 14.71
C LYS A 147 -20.51 -4.82 15.16
N SER A 148 -19.30 -4.26 15.22
CA SER A 148 -19.10 -2.84 15.53
C SER A 148 -18.32 -2.09 14.45
N MET A 149 -18.82 -0.93 14.03
CA MET A 149 -18.18 -0.03 13.06
C MET A 149 -16.75 0.38 13.51
N ASP A 150 -16.50 0.42 14.81
CA ASP A 150 -15.19 0.71 15.40
C ASP A 150 -14.16 -0.41 15.18
N GLN A 151 -14.60 -1.68 15.16
CA GLN A 151 -13.73 -2.82 14.81
C GLN A 151 -13.50 -2.95 13.30
N ILE A 152 -14.43 -2.45 12.49
CA ILE A 152 -14.35 -2.40 11.02
C ILE A 152 -13.36 -1.31 10.57
N ASN A 153 -13.40 -0.12 11.19
CA ASN A 153 -12.35 0.91 11.06
C ASN A 153 -11.01 0.45 11.65
N GLY A 154 -11.07 -0.38 12.70
CA GLY A 154 -9.92 -1.09 13.21
C GLY A 154 -9.30 -1.99 12.13
N LEU A 155 -10.12 -2.79 11.43
CA LEU A 155 -9.70 -3.68 10.36
C LEU A 155 -9.08 -2.93 9.17
N SER A 156 -9.56 -1.72 8.80
CA SER A 156 -8.91 -0.95 7.73
C SER A 156 -7.55 -0.41 8.13
N HIS A 157 -7.38 0.02 9.38
CA HIS A 157 -6.08 0.36 9.94
C HIS A 157 -5.12 -0.84 10.02
N ILE A 158 -5.66 -2.06 10.06
CA ILE A 158 -4.83 -3.25 10.15
C ILE A 158 -4.56 -3.90 8.76
N ILE A 159 -5.51 -3.79 7.83
CA ILE A 159 -5.43 -4.32 6.46
C ILE A 159 -4.73 -3.35 5.50
N ARG A 160 -4.56 -2.07 5.85
CA ARG A 160 -3.79 -1.08 5.06
C ARG A 160 -2.32 -1.47 4.80
N PHE A 161 -1.81 -2.47 5.53
CA PHE A 161 -0.48 -3.07 5.33
C PHE A 161 -0.42 -4.00 4.12
N ILE A 162 -1.59 -4.42 3.66
CA ILE A 162 -1.76 -5.44 2.65
C ILE A 162 -2.28 -4.80 1.36
N VAL A 163 -3.07 -3.73 1.49
CA VAL A 163 -3.83 -3.11 0.41
C VAL A 163 -4.11 -1.63 0.69
N SER A 164 -4.47 -0.81 -0.30
CA SER A 164 -4.82 0.60 -0.03
C SER A 164 -6.07 0.75 0.86
N GLU A 165 -6.20 1.90 1.52
CA GLU A 165 -7.39 2.27 2.33
C GLU A 165 -8.72 2.01 1.61
N GLN A 166 -8.76 2.27 0.29
CA GLN A 166 -9.92 2.04 -0.55
C GLN A 166 -10.25 0.54 -0.75
N LEU A 167 -9.26 -0.35 -0.67
CA LEU A 167 -9.50 -1.80 -0.63
C LEU A 167 -9.92 -2.21 0.76
N ALA A 168 -9.33 -1.62 1.79
CA ALA A 168 -9.72 -1.87 3.16
C ALA A 168 -11.22 -1.57 3.33
N GLU A 169 -11.70 -0.40 2.88
CA GLU A 169 -13.12 -0.02 2.80
C GLU A 169 -13.97 -0.98 1.97
N ARG A 170 -13.46 -1.50 0.85
CA ARG A 170 -14.19 -2.50 0.05
C ARG A 170 -14.21 -3.88 0.67
N MET A 171 -13.15 -4.29 1.34
CA MET A 171 -13.11 -5.53 2.13
C MET A 171 -14.12 -5.42 3.27
N GLN A 172 -14.26 -4.25 3.91
CA GLN A 172 -15.34 -4.00 4.87
C GLN A 172 -16.73 -4.21 4.25
N GLN A 173 -16.95 -3.82 2.99
CA GLN A 173 -18.22 -4.04 2.28
C GLN A 173 -18.41 -5.49 1.79
N GLN A 174 -17.33 -6.22 1.53
CA GLN A 174 -17.33 -7.60 1.02
C GLN A 174 -17.26 -8.68 2.13
N ILE A 175 -16.97 -8.30 3.37
CA ILE A 175 -17.09 -9.13 4.58
C ILE A 175 -18.55 -9.61 4.82
N GLN A 176 -19.48 -9.35 3.91
CA GLN A 176 -20.83 -9.93 3.91
C GLN A 176 -21.03 -11.10 2.93
N LYS A 177 -20.02 -11.54 2.15
CA LYS A 177 -20.23 -12.60 1.14
C LYS A 177 -19.16 -13.71 1.11
N ALA A 178 -19.63 -14.88 1.55
CA ALA A 178 -19.22 -16.28 1.34
C ALA A 178 -17.75 -16.74 1.48
N GLU A 179 -17.62 -18.01 1.91
CA GLU A 179 -16.42 -18.74 2.37
C GLU A 179 -15.29 -18.91 1.32
N SER A 180 -15.57 -18.65 0.03
CA SER A 180 -14.61 -18.85 -1.08
C SER A 180 -14.18 -17.57 -1.77
N SER A 181 -14.57 -16.40 -1.27
CA SER A 181 -14.29 -15.13 -1.93
C SER A 181 -12.80 -14.75 -1.81
N TYR A 182 -12.23 -14.28 -2.92
CA TYR A 182 -10.87 -13.75 -2.97
C TYR A 182 -10.83 -12.52 -3.87
N THR A 183 -9.91 -11.61 -3.54
CA THR A 183 -9.59 -10.46 -4.38
C THR A 183 -8.26 -10.69 -5.06
N ILE A 184 -8.21 -10.47 -6.37
CA ILE A 184 -6.98 -10.43 -7.15
C ILE A 184 -6.65 -8.97 -7.43
N ILE A 185 -5.42 -8.58 -7.10
CA ILE A 185 -4.82 -7.33 -7.51
C ILE A 185 -3.73 -7.67 -8.52
N SER A 186 -3.87 -7.19 -9.76
CA SER A 186 -2.87 -7.36 -10.81
C SER A 186 -2.19 -6.04 -11.12
N PHE A 187 -0.88 -6.07 -11.35
CA PHE A 187 -0.05 -4.89 -11.58
C PHE A 187 0.58 -4.94 -12.97
N GLU A 188 0.52 -3.79 -13.66
CA GLU A 188 1.26 -3.53 -14.89
C GLU A 188 2.24 -2.39 -14.64
N TYR A 189 3.47 -2.55 -15.13
CA TYR A 189 4.56 -1.61 -14.88
C TYR A 189 4.96 -0.83 -16.13
N GLU A 190 5.37 0.41 -15.93
CA GLU A 190 6.10 1.22 -16.90
C GLU A 190 7.43 1.64 -16.27
N GLY A 191 8.53 1.08 -16.76
CA GLY A 191 9.81 1.17 -16.04
C GLY A 191 9.67 0.54 -14.65
N ASN A 192 10.11 1.23 -13.60
CA ASN A 192 10.08 0.76 -12.20
C ASN A 192 8.84 1.22 -11.41
N ASN A 193 7.83 1.78 -12.09
CA ASN A 193 6.61 2.28 -11.47
C ASN A 193 5.40 1.48 -11.92
N ILE A 194 4.40 1.32 -11.06
CA ILE A 194 3.13 0.71 -11.45
C ILE A 194 2.38 1.69 -12.34
N LYS A 195 2.12 1.32 -13.59
CA LYS A 195 1.27 2.09 -14.49
C LYS A 195 -0.21 1.90 -14.18
N THR A 196 -0.58 0.63 -14.00
CA THR A 196 -1.97 0.21 -13.80
C THR A 196 -2.03 -0.82 -12.69
N GLU A 197 -3.05 -0.71 -11.85
CA GLU A 197 -3.43 -1.72 -10.87
C GLU A 197 -4.90 -2.09 -11.10
N THR A 198 -5.19 -3.37 -11.28
CA THR A 198 -6.54 -3.87 -11.55
C THR A 198 -6.99 -4.81 -10.46
N TRP A 199 -8.14 -4.51 -9.87
CA TRP A 199 -8.78 -5.29 -8.83
C TRP A 199 -9.97 -6.04 -9.38
N THR A 200 -9.99 -7.34 -9.15
CA THR A 200 -11.12 -8.21 -9.47
C THR A 200 -11.48 -9.03 -8.25
N ASN A 201 -12.78 -9.23 -8.02
CA ASN A 201 -13.27 -10.15 -6.99
C ASN A 201 -13.78 -11.42 -7.67
N SER A 202 -13.48 -12.57 -7.08
CA SER A 202 -13.91 -13.90 -7.55
C SER A 202 -15.43 -14.04 -7.74
N GLU A 203 -16.23 -13.29 -6.99
CA GLU A 203 -17.70 -13.39 -7.04
C GLU A 203 -18.35 -12.43 -8.04
N SER A 204 -17.56 -11.57 -8.68
CA SER A 204 -18.08 -10.49 -9.52
C SER A 204 -17.12 -10.21 -10.65
N ALA A 205 -16.93 -11.21 -11.53
CA ALA A 205 -16.02 -11.12 -12.68
C ALA A 205 -16.31 -9.90 -13.58
N ASP A 206 -17.58 -9.47 -13.64
CA ASP A 206 -18.02 -8.30 -14.41
C ASP A 206 -17.79 -6.97 -13.69
N SER A 207 -17.39 -7.00 -12.42
CA SER A 207 -17.01 -5.80 -11.67
C SER A 207 -15.50 -5.76 -11.46
N LYS A 208 -14.88 -4.64 -11.84
CA LYS A 208 -13.46 -4.43 -11.59
C LYS A 208 -13.19 -3.00 -11.17
N THR A 209 -12.04 -2.79 -10.55
CA THR A 209 -11.57 -1.44 -10.26
C THR A 209 -10.17 -1.28 -10.78
N VAL A 210 -9.98 -0.26 -11.61
CA VAL A 210 -8.72 -0.01 -12.30
C VAL A 210 -8.19 1.30 -11.79
N TYR A 211 -6.98 1.28 -11.25
CA TYR A 211 -6.22 2.45 -10.89
C TYR A 211 -5.16 2.69 -11.96
N THR A 212 -5.04 3.93 -12.41
CA THR A 212 -3.90 4.38 -13.21
C THR A 212 -3.17 5.48 -12.46
N TYR A 213 -1.86 5.49 -12.63
CA TYR A 213 -0.96 6.33 -11.86
C TYR A 213 -0.13 7.24 -12.76
N VAL A 214 0.05 8.48 -12.33
CA VAL A 214 0.96 9.45 -12.92
C VAL A 214 2.03 9.77 -11.90
N TYR A 215 3.27 9.86 -12.36
CA TYR A 215 4.44 10.04 -11.50
C TYR A 215 5.20 11.31 -11.88
N ASP A 216 5.91 11.87 -10.91
CA ASP A 216 7.02 12.78 -11.21
C ASP A 216 8.35 12.02 -11.35
N THR A 217 9.46 12.75 -11.36
CA THR A 217 10.81 12.19 -11.53
C THR A 217 11.56 11.98 -10.21
N LYS A 218 10.99 12.38 -9.07
CA LYS A 218 11.64 12.31 -7.75
C LYS A 218 11.34 10.97 -7.09
N LYS A 219 12.23 10.54 -6.19
CA LYS A 219 12.12 9.22 -5.55
C LYS A 219 11.05 9.24 -4.46
N ASN A 220 10.32 8.14 -4.39
CA ASN A 220 9.34 7.89 -3.35
C ASN A 220 10.01 7.35 -2.07
N PRO A 221 9.85 8.02 -0.92
CA PRO A 221 10.47 7.59 0.33
C PRO A 221 9.88 6.29 0.91
N PHE A 222 8.74 5.82 0.38
CA PHE A 222 8.04 4.60 0.80
C PHE A 222 8.34 3.39 -0.08
N TYR A 223 9.14 3.55 -1.14
CA TYR A 223 9.54 2.43 -1.99
C TYR A 223 10.25 1.35 -1.16
N HIS A 224 9.79 0.10 -1.26
CA HIS A 224 10.20 -1.06 -0.45
C HIS A 224 9.82 -1.05 1.04
N ALA A 225 8.98 -0.12 1.51
CA ALA A 225 8.50 -0.16 2.91
C ALA A 225 7.69 -1.43 3.24
N LEU A 226 7.30 -2.23 2.22
CA LEU A 226 6.37 -3.38 2.24
C LEU A 226 4.98 -3.07 2.82
N SER A 227 4.84 -1.96 3.53
CA SER A 227 3.59 -1.41 4.00
C SER A 227 3.72 0.11 4.19
N TYR A 228 2.70 0.82 3.76
CA TYR A 228 2.40 2.17 4.21
C TYR A 228 0.92 2.47 4.00
N ASN A 229 0.35 3.34 4.84
CA ASN A 229 -1.07 3.69 4.96
C ASN A 229 -1.78 4.08 3.64
N PHE A 230 -1.02 4.40 2.59
CA PHE A 230 -1.54 4.83 1.29
C PHE A 230 -1.57 3.72 0.23
N GLY A 231 -1.18 2.48 0.55
CA GLY A 231 -1.41 1.31 -0.31
C GLY A 231 -0.19 0.75 -1.07
N SER A 232 -0.43 -0.37 -1.77
CA SER A 232 0.54 -1.16 -2.54
C SER A 232 1.32 -0.31 -3.56
N PHE A 233 0.65 0.64 -4.22
CA PHE A 233 1.24 1.48 -5.26
C PHE A 233 2.40 2.37 -4.76
N MET A 234 2.38 2.81 -3.50
CA MET A 234 3.46 3.58 -2.88
C MET A 234 4.65 2.69 -2.51
N CYS A 235 4.41 1.42 -2.19
CA CYS A 235 5.50 0.52 -1.77
C CYS A 235 6.24 -0.12 -2.96
N LEU A 236 5.58 -0.17 -4.12
CA LEU A 236 6.04 -0.89 -5.31
C LEU A 236 6.48 0.03 -6.47
N SER A 237 6.39 1.34 -6.30
CA SER A 237 6.80 2.32 -7.33
C SER A 237 7.94 3.19 -6.83
N GLU A 238 8.98 3.33 -7.67
CA GLU A 238 10.21 4.07 -7.35
C GLU A 238 9.99 5.58 -7.23
N ASN A 239 9.02 6.16 -7.95
CA ASN A 239 8.78 7.60 -8.03
C ASN A 239 7.53 8.06 -7.27
N ASN A 240 7.47 9.35 -6.92
CA ASN A 240 6.31 9.94 -6.28
C ASN A 240 5.14 10.04 -7.26
N ILE A 241 3.95 9.70 -6.77
CA ILE A 241 2.71 9.74 -7.55
C ILE A 241 2.14 11.15 -7.47
N THR A 242 1.92 11.77 -8.61
CA THR A 242 1.27 13.08 -8.77
C THR A 242 -0.20 12.95 -9.16
N GLY A 243 -0.64 11.78 -9.61
CA GLY A 243 -2.03 11.56 -10.01
C GLY A 243 -2.47 10.11 -9.88
N ILE A 244 -3.70 9.91 -9.41
CA ILE A 244 -4.40 8.62 -9.39
C ILE A 244 -5.73 8.81 -10.11
N THR A 245 -6.06 7.92 -11.05
CA THR A 245 -7.42 7.78 -11.55
C THR A 245 -7.93 6.39 -11.21
N LYS A 246 -8.95 6.32 -10.36
CA LYS A 246 -9.67 5.10 -10.00
C LYS A 246 -10.94 5.02 -10.84
N THR A 247 -11.04 3.98 -11.65
CA THR A 247 -12.22 3.66 -12.45
C THR A 247 -12.88 2.42 -11.86
N MET A 248 -14.05 2.58 -11.27
CA MET A 248 -14.88 1.48 -10.80
C MET A 248 -15.87 1.12 -11.88
N ILE A 249 -15.81 -0.11 -12.37
CA ILE A 249 -16.69 -0.62 -13.42
C ILE A 249 -17.61 -1.65 -12.76
N TYR A 250 -18.91 -1.38 -12.84
CA TYR A 250 -19.99 -2.30 -12.51
C TYR A 250 -20.83 -2.52 -13.78
N ALA A 251 -21.68 -3.55 -13.79
CA ALA A 251 -22.45 -3.95 -14.98
C ALA A 251 -23.18 -2.79 -15.70
N THR A 252 -23.65 -1.78 -14.96
CA THR A 252 -24.40 -0.63 -15.51
C THR A 252 -23.91 0.74 -15.02
N ILE A 253 -22.85 0.79 -14.21
CA ILE A 253 -22.39 2.04 -13.57
C ILE A 253 -20.87 2.13 -13.68
N SER A 254 -20.35 3.30 -14.07
CA SER A 254 -18.94 3.61 -14.01
C SER A 254 -18.68 4.82 -13.11
N LYS A 255 -17.93 4.64 -12.03
CA LYS A 255 -17.54 5.75 -11.16
C LYS A 255 -16.05 6.03 -11.35
N ILE A 256 -15.71 7.30 -11.58
CA ILE A 256 -14.34 7.75 -11.76
C ILE A 256 -13.96 8.68 -10.61
N GLU A 257 -12.97 8.29 -9.83
CA GLU A 257 -12.39 9.13 -8.79
C GLU A 257 -10.98 9.52 -9.22
N LYS A 258 -10.64 10.80 -9.07
CA LYS A 258 -9.31 11.32 -9.36
C LYS A 258 -8.70 11.86 -8.08
N THR A 259 -7.42 11.61 -7.88
CA THR A 259 -6.64 12.25 -6.82
C THR A 259 -5.41 12.87 -7.45
N GLU A 260 -5.15 14.14 -7.18
CA GLU A 260 -3.94 14.83 -7.60
C GLU A 260 -3.09 15.13 -6.38
N TYR A 261 -1.79 14.94 -6.49
CA TYR A 261 -0.82 15.23 -5.46
C TYR A 261 0.16 16.28 -5.94
N ASN A 262 0.44 17.25 -5.09
CA ASN A 262 1.50 18.24 -5.28
C ASN A 262 2.52 18.08 -4.16
N TYR A 263 3.79 18.05 -4.53
CA TYR A 263 4.87 17.87 -3.56
C TYR A 263 5.72 19.13 -3.48
N THR A 264 6.09 19.50 -2.26
CA THR A 264 7.20 20.39 -2.00
C THR A 264 8.40 19.54 -1.59
N TYR A 265 9.56 19.85 -2.16
CA TYR A 265 10.77 19.07 -1.99
C TYR A 265 11.83 19.85 -1.22
N GLU A 266 12.49 19.18 -0.28
CA GLU A 266 13.77 19.59 0.28
C GLU A 266 14.86 18.67 -0.28
N GLY A 267 15.59 19.17 -1.28
CA GLY A 267 16.52 18.35 -2.04
C GLY A 267 15.81 17.32 -2.94
N ASP A 268 16.06 16.04 -2.68
CA ASP A 268 15.48 14.92 -3.45
C ASP A 268 14.29 14.25 -2.76
N PHE A 269 13.88 14.73 -1.58
CA PHE A 269 12.85 14.10 -0.75
C PHE A 269 11.68 15.06 -0.49
N PRO A 270 10.43 14.56 -0.50
CA PRO A 270 9.26 15.40 -0.30
C PRO A 270 9.17 15.87 1.16
N SER A 271 9.22 17.16 1.42
CA SER A 271 8.97 17.72 2.76
C SER A 271 7.48 17.96 3.02
N GLN A 272 6.69 18.10 1.95
CA GLN A 272 5.24 18.24 2.02
C GLN A 272 4.57 17.56 0.82
N ARG A 273 3.38 17.00 1.04
CA ARG A 273 2.49 16.48 0.00
C ARG A 273 1.09 17.00 0.25
N ASP A 274 0.63 17.86 -0.64
CA ASP A 274 -0.77 18.28 -0.71
C ASP A 274 -1.52 17.33 -1.64
N TYR A 275 -2.77 17.02 -1.33
CA TYR A 275 -3.59 16.28 -2.27
C TYR A 275 -5.01 16.83 -2.37
N LYS A 276 -5.56 16.68 -3.58
CA LYS A 276 -6.92 17.03 -3.94
C LYS A 276 -7.62 15.78 -4.43
N HIS A 277 -8.74 15.45 -3.82
CA HIS A 277 -9.57 14.35 -4.28
C HIS A 277 -10.81 14.89 -4.99
N PHE A 278 -11.13 14.34 -6.15
CA PHE A 278 -12.25 14.72 -6.99
C PHE A 278 -13.06 13.47 -7.32
N VAL A 279 -14.36 13.50 -7.06
CA VAL A 279 -15.24 12.38 -7.38
C VAL A 279 -16.15 12.77 -8.53
N LYS A 280 -16.09 12.00 -9.63
CA LYS A 280 -17.03 12.10 -10.75
C LYS A 280 -17.77 10.77 -10.91
N THR A 281 -19.08 10.79 -10.72
CA THR A 281 -19.92 9.60 -10.92
C THR A 281 -20.60 9.70 -12.28
N GLU A 282 -20.46 8.67 -13.12
CA GLU A 282 -21.18 8.54 -14.39
C GLU A 282 -22.15 7.36 -14.30
N VAL A 283 -23.46 7.64 -14.38
CA VAL A 283 -24.51 6.61 -14.32
C VAL A 283 -25.09 6.41 -15.70
N PHE A 284 -25.06 5.18 -16.22
CA PHE A 284 -25.71 4.87 -17.49
C PHE A 284 -27.23 4.87 -17.30
N ASN A 285 -27.92 5.71 -18.08
CA ASN A 285 -29.37 5.77 -18.12
C ASN A 285 -29.86 4.81 -19.22
N PRO A 286 -30.50 3.68 -18.87
CA PRO A 286 -30.94 2.70 -19.86
C PRO A 286 -32.10 3.17 -20.74
N GLU A 287 -32.85 4.20 -20.32
CA GLU A 287 -33.97 4.75 -21.09
C GLU A 287 -33.49 5.71 -22.18
N THR A 288 -32.43 6.47 -21.91
CA THR A 288 -31.86 7.43 -22.87
C THR A 288 -30.61 6.90 -23.59
N SER A 289 -30.03 5.80 -23.11
CA SER A 289 -28.72 5.29 -23.55
C SER A 289 -27.57 6.30 -23.39
N GLU A 290 -27.68 7.24 -22.46
CA GLU A 290 -26.69 8.28 -22.17
C GLU A 290 -26.10 8.12 -20.76
N TYR A 291 -24.98 8.81 -20.48
CA TYR A 291 -24.40 8.87 -19.13
C TYR A 291 -24.76 10.18 -18.45
N GLU A 292 -25.36 10.10 -17.26
CA GLU A 292 -25.55 11.24 -16.37
C GLU A 292 -24.28 11.45 -15.53
N THR A 293 -23.74 12.67 -15.57
CA THR A 293 -22.55 13.05 -14.81
C THR A 293 -22.95 13.78 -13.53
N LYS A 294 -22.45 13.29 -12.39
CA LYS A 294 -22.46 14.01 -11.11
C LYS A 294 -21.03 14.30 -10.66
N ASN A 295 -20.73 15.58 -10.45
CA ASN A 295 -19.49 16.00 -9.81
C ASN A 295 -19.76 16.11 -8.31
N ASP A 296 -19.02 15.36 -7.52
CA ASP A 296 -19.10 15.31 -6.06
C ASP A 296 -17.87 16.01 -5.44
N TYR A 297 -17.88 16.04 -4.11
CA TYR A 297 -16.99 16.71 -3.15
C TYR A 297 -15.50 16.78 -3.52
N ILE A 298 -14.90 17.93 -3.18
CA ILE A 298 -13.45 18.16 -3.16
C ILE A 298 -13.02 18.25 -1.70
N PHE A 299 -11.99 17.50 -1.31
CA PHE A 299 -11.23 17.83 -0.12
C PHE A 299 -9.75 17.97 -0.41
N THR A 300 -9.12 18.75 0.46
CA THR A 300 -7.70 19.03 0.47
C THR A 300 -7.11 18.62 1.80
N GLU A 301 -5.98 17.95 1.74
CA GLU A 301 -5.20 17.61 2.91
C GLU A 301 -3.71 17.72 2.58
N SER A 302 -2.94 18.16 3.56
CA SER A 302 -1.50 18.33 3.46
C SER A 302 -0.82 17.42 4.47
N LEU A 303 0.10 16.60 3.98
CA LEU A 303 1.03 15.87 4.83
C LEU A 303 2.38 16.55 4.84
N HIS A 304 2.99 16.67 6.01
CA HIS A 304 4.33 17.21 6.19
C HIS A 304 5.26 16.14 6.75
N TYR A 305 6.44 16.01 6.16
CA TYR A 305 7.42 14.99 6.52
C TYR A 305 8.63 15.64 7.19
N GLU A 306 8.99 15.13 8.36
CA GLU A 306 10.24 15.48 9.03
C GLU A 306 11.22 14.31 8.85
N TYR A 307 12.46 14.61 8.45
CA TYR A 307 13.51 13.60 8.23
C TYR A 307 14.63 13.71 9.26
N LYS A 308 15.43 12.65 9.40
CA LYS A 308 16.65 12.59 10.23
C LYS A 308 17.76 11.78 9.57
#